data_AF-A0A254QCS3-F1
#
_entry.id   AF-A0A254QCS3-F1
#
_cell.length_a   1.000
_cell.length_b   1.000
_cell.length_c   1.000
_cell.angle_alpha   90.00
_cell.angle_beta   90.00
_cell.angle_gamma   90.00
#
_symmetry.space_group_name_H-M   'P 1'
#
loop_
_entity.id
_entity.type
_entity.pdbx_description
1 polymer ?
#
loop_
_entity_poly.entity_id
_entity_poly.type
_entity_poly.pdbx_seq_one_letter_code
_entity_poly.pdbx_strand_id
1 'polypeptide(L)'
;MVATAAALLAASRYAIIPQPAVLIPQEGEFVLSASTEIIAPKELASIAAFAKEYISTAKPSQSGTGANISLKLNKKQPRIGDEGYMLDVSPDNIEISAKTPAGAFYGLQTLRQLMQNGRVPSVIIEDTPRFGWRGAMLDTGRHFMPMAAIKKFIDTLAFHKMNSFHWHLTEDQGWRLEIKKYPKLTQIGSKRSKSMLKYSPAT
;
A
#
# COMPACT_ATOMS: atom_id res chain seq x y z
N MET A 1 9.70 -9.65 -34.77
CA MET A 1 8.51 -9.70 -33.88
C MET A 1 8.75 -10.41 -32.54
N VAL A 2 9.91 -11.04 -32.28
CA VAL A 2 10.17 -11.75 -31.00
C VAL A 2 10.71 -10.83 -29.89
N ALA A 3 11.41 -9.74 -30.24
CA ALA A 3 11.97 -8.79 -29.27
C ALA A 3 10.92 -8.00 -28.47
N THR A 4 9.71 -7.84 -29.00
CA THR A 4 8.62 -7.08 -28.35
C THR A 4 7.90 -7.89 -27.27
N ALA A 5 7.76 -9.21 -27.41
CA ALA A 5 7.09 -10.06 -26.43
C ALA A 5 7.94 -10.30 -25.17
N ALA A 6 9.24 -10.54 -25.34
CA ALA A 6 10.17 -10.71 -24.21
C ALA A 6 10.33 -9.42 -23.39
N ALA A 7 10.38 -8.25 -24.05
CA ALA A 7 10.39 -6.96 -23.37
C ALA A 7 9.08 -6.66 -22.63
N LEU A 8 7.92 -7.02 -23.20
CA LEU A 8 6.63 -6.91 -22.51
C LEU A 8 6.53 -7.86 -21.30
N LEU A 9 7.02 -9.09 -21.43
CA LEU A 9 7.07 -10.08 -20.34
C LEU A 9 8.02 -9.65 -19.22
N ALA A 10 9.15 -9.04 -19.55
CA ALA A 10 10.05 -8.43 -18.57
C ALA A 10 9.44 -7.21 -17.88
N ALA A 11 8.71 -6.37 -18.63
CA ALA A 11 7.99 -5.23 -18.08
C ALA A 11 6.83 -5.64 -17.16
N SER A 12 6.13 -6.74 -17.45
CA SER A 12 5.08 -7.27 -16.56
C SER A 12 5.64 -7.95 -15.30
N ARG A 13 6.85 -8.52 -15.38
CA ARG A 13 7.48 -9.26 -14.28
C ARG A 13 7.76 -8.39 -13.05
N TYR A 14 8.09 -7.12 -13.26
CA TYR A 14 8.41 -6.16 -12.19
C TYR A 14 7.53 -4.90 -12.25
N ALA A 15 6.26 -5.05 -12.62
CA ALA A 15 5.31 -3.95 -12.80
C ALA A 15 4.89 -3.29 -11.46
N ILE A 16 5.83 -2.63 -10.79
CA ILE A 16 5.63 -1.95 -9.51
C ILE A 16 5.18 -0.50 -9.76
N ILE A 17 4.14 -0.08 -9.04
CA ILE A 17 3.62 1.28 -9.02
C ILE A 17 3.49 1.76 -7.56
N PRO A 18 4.10 2.88 -7.17
CA PRO A 18 5.02 3.72 -7.95
C PRO A 18 6.33 3.01 -8.30
N GLN A 19 6.98 3.45 -9.38
CA GLN A 19 8.29 2.92 -9.80
C GLN A 19 9.34 3.19 -8.71
N PRO A 20 10.09 2.16 -8.26
CA PRO A 20 11.13 2.34 -7.25
C PRO A 20 12.31 3.16 -7.78
N ALA A 21 13.05 3.80 -6.86
CA ALA A 21 14.25 4.57 -7.21
C ALA A 21 15.32 3.72 -7.90
N VAL A 22 15.55 2.49 -7.43
CA VAL A 22 16.47 1.51 -8.03
C VAL A 22 15.80 0.14 -8.08
N LEU A 23 15.93 -0.54 -9.22
CA LEU A 23 15.51 -1.94 -9.41
C LEU A 23 16.58 -2.69 -10.21
N ILE A 24 17.07 -3.79 -9.65
CA ILE A 24 18.07 -4.66 -10.28
C ILE A 24 17.45 -6.06 -10.39
N PRO A 25 17.04 -6.51 -11.59
CA PRO A 25 16.51 -7.85 -11.79
C PRO A 25 17.54 -8.91 -11.39
N GLN A 26 17.06 -10.01 -10.81
CA GLN A 26 17.88 -11.18 -10.48
C GLN A 26 17.27 -12.44 -11.10
N GLU A 27 18.07 -13.49 -11.22
CA GLU A 27 17.59 -14.79 -11.70
C GLU A 27 16.82 -15.55 -10.62
N GLY A 28 15.86 -16.36 -11.06
CA GLY A 28 15.01 -17.17 -10.19
C GLY A 28 13.79 -16.45 -9.61
N GLU A 29 13.18 -17.12 -8.65
CA GLU A 29 11.99 -16.68 -7.94
C GLU A 29 11.91 -17.32 -6.56
N PHE A 30 11.39 -16.58 -5.60
CA PHE A 30 10.97 -17.09 -4.31
C PHE A 30 9.59 -17.76 -4.45
N VAL A 31 9.43 -18.94 -3.86
CA VAL A 31 8.18 -19.70 -3.87
C VAL A 31 7.61 -19.81 -2.45
N LEU A 32 6.46 -19.19 -2.22
CA LEU A 32 5.73 -19.29 -0.95
C LEU A 32 5.25 -20.71 -0.72
N SER A 33 5.49 -21.23 0.49
CA SER A 33 4.92 -22.49 0.97
C SER A 33 4.09 -22.27 2.23
N ALA A 34 3.41 -23.33 2.67
CA ALA A 34 2.70 -23.34 3.95
C ALA A 34 3.64 -23.13 5.17
N SER A 35 4.95 -23.33 5.00
CA SER A 35 5.96 -23.15 6.04
C SER A 35 6.71 -21.82 5.95
N THR A 36 6.35 -20.93 5.02
CA THR A 36 6.94 -19.58 4.98
C THR A 36 6.48 -18.77 6.18
N GLU A 37 7.43 -18.32 7.00
CA GLU A 37 7.18 -17.45 8.14
C GLU A 37 7.58 -16.01 7.86
N ILE A 38 6.91 -15.08 8.56
CA ILE A 38 7.31 -13.67 8.59
C ILE A 38 8.05 -13.43 9.90
N ILE A 39 9.36 -13.25 9.81
CA ILE A 39 10.23 -12.99 10.95
C ILE A 39 10.38 -11.48 11.08
N ALA A 40 9.96 -10.92 12.21
CA ALA A 40 10.01 -9.49 12.44
C ALA A 40 10.30 -9.16 13.91
N PRO A 41 11.02 -8.06 14.19
CA PRO A 41 11.16 -7.55 15.55
C PRO A 41 9.81 -7.04 16.08
N LYS A 42 9.69 -6.89 17.40
CA LYS A 42 8.43 -6.52 18.08
C LYS A 42 7.86 -5.20 17.56
N GLU A 43 8.72 -4.26 17.20
CA GLU A 43 8.38 -2.95 16.65
C GLU A 43 7.64 -3.03 15.31
N LEU A 44 7.78 -4.14 14.59
CA LEU A 44 7.12 -4.40 13.31
C LEU A 44 5.99 -5.44 13.43
N ALA A 45 5.56 -5.80 14.64
CA ALA A 45 4.58 -6.88 14.85
C ALA A 45 3.23 -6.61 14.17
N SER A 46 2.72 -5.37 14.21
CA SER A 46 1.48 -5.00 13.52
C SER A 46 1.60 -5.06 12.00
N ILE A 47 2.77 -4.68 11.48
CA ILE A 47 3.09 -4.71 10.05
C ILE A 47 3.25 -6.16 9.57
N ALA A 48 3.90 -7.02 10.36
CA ALA A 48 4.01 -8.44 10.08
C ALA A 48 2.64 -9.15 10.12
N ALA A 49 1.77 -8.78 11.07
CA ALA A 49 0.41 -9.31 11.14
C ALA A 49 -0.43 -8.91 9.92
N PHE A 50 -0.34 -7.64 9.51
CA PHE A 50 -0.95 -7.16 8.26
C PHE A 50 -0.43 -7.92 7.04
N ALA A 51 0.88 -8.19 7.00
CA ALA A 51 1.48 -8.95 5.91
C ALA A 51 0.97 -10.40 5.85
N LYS A 52 0.83 -11.04 7.00
CA LYS A 52 0.30 -12.41 7.10
C LYS A 52 -1.11 -12.53 6.51
N GLU A 53 -1.96 -11.52 6.70
CA GLU A 53 -3.32 -11.50 6.17
C GLU A 53 -3.33 -11.62 4.64
N TYR A 54 -2.62 -10.75 3.91
CA TYR A 54 -2.63 -10.82 2.45
C TYR A 54 -1.82 -12.00 1.90
N ILE A 55 -0.74 -12.44 2.56
CA ILE A 55 0.03 -13.61 2.12
C ILE A 55 -0.79 -14.89 2.25
N SER A 56 -1.60 -15.03 3.30
CA SER A 56 -2.48 -16.19 3.46
C SER A 56 -3.49 -16.34 2.31
N THR A 57 -3.88 -15.22 1.70
CA THR A 57 -4.79 -15.22 0.53
C THR A 57 -4.09 -15.53 -0.80
N ALA A 58 -2.74 -15.51 -0.83
CA ALA A 58 -1.95 -15.62 -2.04
C ALA A 58 -1.78 -17.07 -2.57
N LYS A 59 -2.47 -18.06 -1.98
CA LYS A 59 -2.45 -19.49 -2.33
C LYS A 59 -1.03 -20.07 -2.40
N PRO A 60 -0.42 -20.44 -1.27
CA PRO A 60 0.94 -20.98 -1.25
C PRO A 60 1.09 -22.21 -2.15
N SER A 61 2.22 -22.32 -2.82
CA SER A 61 2.56 -23.49 -3.62
C SER A 61 2.98 -24.65 -2.72
N GLN A 62 2.68 -25.89 -3.12
CA GLN A 62 3.06 -27.09 -2.35
C GLN A 62 4.56 -27.41 -2.42
N SER A 63 5.35 -26.72 -3.25
CA SER A 63 6.74 -27.06 -3.57
C SER A 63 7.81 -26.12 -3.00
N GLY A 64 7.47 -25.21 -2.07
CA GLY A 64 8.46 -24.27 -1.52
C GLY A 64 9.36 -24.91 -0.45
N THR A 65 10.56 -24.37 -0.29
CA THR A 65 11.65 -24.91 0.56
C THR A 65 11.55 -24.54 2.04
N GLY A 66 10.52 -23.80 2.47
CA GLY A 66 10.42 -23.25 3.82
C GLY A 66 11.24 -21.97 4.04
N ALA A 67 11.52 -21.25 2.95
CA ALA A 67 12.14 -19.94 2.94
C ALA A 67 11.27 -18.89 3.65
N ASN A 68 11.91 -17.93 4.34
CA ASN A 68 11.27 -16.96 5.22
C ASN A 68 11.25 -15.55 4.62
N ILE A 69 10.34 -14.71 5.14
CA ILE A 69 10.28 -13.27 4.89
C ILE A 69 10.76 -12.56 6.15
N SER A 70 11.89 -11.86 6.06
CA SER A 70 12.51 -11.17 7.18
C SER A 70 12.29 -9.66 7.09
N LEU A 71 11.76 -9.07 8.16
CA LEU A 71 11.65 -7.62 8.32
C LEU A 71 12.71 -7.15 9.32
N LYS A 72 13.53 -6.18 8.93
CA LYS A 72 14.62 -5.67 9.76
C LYS A 72 14.57 -4.15 9.87
N LEU A 73 14.86 -3.66 11.08
CA LEU A 73 15.11 -2.24 11.31
C LEU A 73 16.62 -1.97 11.34
N ASN A 74 17.12 -1.18 10.40
CA ASN A 74 18.52 -0.81 10.31
C ASN A 74 18.69 0.72 10.41
N LYS A 75 18.95 1.20 11.63
CA LYS A 75 19.14 2.63 11.90
C LYS A 75 20.40 3.23 11.24
N LYS A 76 21.33 2.40 10.74
CA LYS A 76 22.59 2.82 10.13
C LYS A 76 22.50 3.07 8.61
N GLN A 77 21.29 3.14 8.04
CA GLN A 77 21.07 3.43 6.62
C GLN A 77 20.60 4.88 6.40
N PRO A 78 21.51 5.88 6.41
CA PRO A 78 21.11 7.28 6.27
C PRO A 78 20.63 7.64 4.86
N ARG A 79 21.04 6.87 3.82
CA ARG A 79 20.77 7.18 2.41
C ARG A 79 19.31 7.03 1.98
N ILE A 80 18.56 6.14 2.63
CA ILE A 80 17.18 5.81 2.24
C ILE A 80 16.13 6.65 3.00
N GLY A 81 16.52 7.43 4.01
CA GLY A 81 15.60 8.27 4.79
C GLY A 81 14.66 7.46 5.71
N ASP A 82 13.65 8.14 6.27
CA ASP A 82 12.73 7.52 7.24
C ASP A 82 11.68 6.61 6.58
N GLU A 83 11.29 6.93 5.35
CA GLU A 83 10.30 6.19 4.57
C GLU A 83 10.92 5.25 3.52
N GLY A 84 12.24 5.22 3.37
CA GLY A 84 12.87 4.32 2.41
C GLY A 84 13.11 2.90 2.95
N TYR A 85 13.33 1.99 2.01
CA TYR A 85 13.59 0.59 2.30
C TYR A 85 14.52 -0.04 1.25
N MET A 86 15.15 -1.14 1.64
CA MET A 86 15.78 -2.10 0.75
C MET A 86 14.96 -3.39 0.75
N LEU A 87 14.73 -3.96 -0.43
CA LEU A 87 14.08 -5.24 -0.63
C LEU A 87 15.03 -6.14 -1.44
N ASP A 88 15.38 -7.28 -0.86
CA ASP A 88 16.19 -8.32 -1.49
C ASP A 88 15.35 -9.60 -1.57
N VAL A 89 15.06 -10.05 -2.79
CA VAL A 89 14.33 -11.28 -3.06
C VAL A 89 15.29 -12.26 -3.73
N SER A 90 15.52 -13.39 -3.08
CA SER A 90 16.21 -14.55 -3.63
C SER A 90 15.32 -15.79 -3.55
N PRO A 91 15.67 -16.91 -4.21
CA PRO A 91 14.91 -18.15 -4.09
C PRO A 91 14.78 -18.69 -2.66
N ASP A 92 15.75 -18.37 -1.80
CA ASP A 92 15.87 -18.94 -0.45
C ASP A 92 15.42 -17.97 0.67
N ASN A 93 15.24 -16.68 0.38
CA ASN A 93 14.86 -15.69 1.38
C ASN A 93 14.30 -14.40 0.75
N ILE A 94 13.40 -13.74 1.48
CA ILE A 94 13.04 -12.34 1.21
C ILE A 94 13.45 -11.51 2.42
N GLU A 95 14.22 -10.44 2.21
CA GLU A 95 14.57 -9.48 3.24
C GLU A 95 14.05 -8.08 2.90
N ILE A 96 13.36 -7.45 3.85
CA ILE A 96 13.02 -6.03 3.83
C ILE A 96 13.75 -5.36 4.98
N SER A 97 14.61 -4.41 4.65
CA SER A 97 15.39 -3.63 5.61
C SER A 97 15.03 -2.15 5.50
N ALA A 98 14.71 -1.51 6.61
CA ALA A 98 14.34 -0.09 6.62
C ALA A 98 14.80 0.61 7.90
N LYS A 99 14.89 1.94 7.85
CA LYS A 99 15.24 2.74 9.04
C LYS A 99 14.10 2.78 10.07
N THR A 100 12.86 2.86 9.59
CA THR A 100 11.66 3.01 10.43
C THR A 100 10.56 2.03 10.00
N PRO A 101 9.50 1.84 10.83
CA PRO A 101 8.33 1.05 10.45
C PRO A 101 7.65 1.51 9.15
N ALA A 102 7.67 2.80 8.82
CA ALA A 102 7.06 3.31 7.58
C ALA A 102 7.77 2.76 6.33
N GLY A 103 9.09 2.76 6.31
CA GLY A 103 9.87 2.16 5.23
C GLY A 103 9.62 0.66 5.09
N ALA A 104 9.62 -0.08 6.22
CA ALA A 104 9.33 -1.52 6.20
C ALA A 104 7.93 -1.82 5.64
N PHE A 105 6.94 -1.00 6.01
CA PHE A 105 5.58 -1.09 5.46
C PHE A 105 5.55 -0.86 3.94
N TYR A 106 6.27 0.15 3.43
CA TYR A 106 6.32 0.39 1.98
C TYR A 106 7.06 -0.72 1.22
N GLY A 107 8.10 -1.31 1.82
CA GLY A 107 8.76 -2.49 1.27
C GLY A 107 7.81 -3.68 1.13
N LEU A 108 6.93 -3.87 2.11
CA LEU A 108 5.87 -4.88 2.04
C LEU A 108 4.82 -4.59 0.97
N GLN A 109 4.47 -3.33 0.73
CA GLN A 109 3.58 -2.99 -0.39
C GLN A 109 4.23 -3.34 -1.74
N THR A 110 5.53 -3.10 -1.89
CA THR A 110 6.26 -3.52 -3.09
C THR A 110 6.32 -5.04 -3.23
N LEU A 111 6.61 -5.76 -2.15
CA LEU A 111 6.56 -7.23 -2.13
C LEU A 111 5.16 -7.74 -2.54
N ARG A 112 4.10 -7.11 -2.02
CA ARG A 112 2.71 -7.46 -2.35
C ARG A 112 2.40 -7.28 -3.83
N GLN A 113 2.99 -6.27 -4.49
CA GLN A 113 2.83 -6.05 -5.93
C GLN A 113 3.62 -7.05 -6.79
N LEU A 114 4.81 -7.44 -6.32
CA LEU A 114 5.65 -8.44 -6.99
C LEU A 114 5.09 -9.87 -6.88
N MET A 115 4.28 -10.12 -5.87
CA MET A 115 3.71 -11.43 -5.59
C MET A 115 2.61 -11.80 -6.58
N GLN A 116 2.82 -12.88 -7.34
CA GLN A 116 1.85 -13.43 -8.28
C GLN A 116 1.76 -14.94 -8.09
N ASN A 117 0.56 -15.45 -7.79
CA ASN A 117 0.28 -16.89 -7.64
C ASN A 117 1.26 -17.62 -6.69
N GLY A 118 1.57 -17.01 -5.54
CA GLY A 118 2.50 -17.57 -4.56
C GLY A 118 3.98 -17.49 -4.95
N ARG A 119 4.34 -16.78 -6.02
CA ARG A 119 5.72 -16.60 -6.49
C ARG A 119 6.11 -15.13 -6.47
N VAL A 120 7.38 -14.85 -6.21
CA VAL A 120 7.95 -13.50 -6.24
C VAL A 120 9.24 -13.56 -7.04
N PRO A 121 9.39 -12.81 -8.13
CA PRO A 121 10.62 -12.84 -8.93
C PRO A 121 11.79 -12.28 -8.12
N SER A 122 12.96 -12.91 -8.23
CA SER A 122 14.18 -12.42 -7.58
C SER A 122 14.52 -11.01 -8.07
N VAL A 123 14.87 -10.12 -7.14
CA VAL A 123 15.15 -8.71 -7.41
C VAL A 123 15.83 -8.05 -6.22
N ILE A 124 16.67 -7.06 -6.51
CA ILE A 124 17.18 -6.11 -5.50
C ILE A 124 16.55 -4.74 -5.78
N ILE A 125 15.91 -4.16 -4.77
CA ILE A 125 15.26 -2.85 -4.83
C ILE A 125 15.80 -1.97 -3.71
N GLU A 126 16.17 -0.74 -4.04
CA GLU A 126 16.36 0.35 -3.09
C GLU A 126 15.35 1.43 -3.46
N ASP A 127 14.53 1.84 -2.49
CA ASP A 127 13.48 2.81 -2.76
C ASP A 127 13.35 3.85 -1.64
N THR A 128 13.03 5.07 -2.04
CA THR A 128 12.81 6.21 -1.16
C THR A 128 11.88 7.21 -1.84
N PRO A 129 10.93 7.83 -1.12
CA PRO A 129 9.99 8.74 -1.75
C PRO A 129 10.68 10.03 -2.21
N ARG A 130 10.37 10.46 -3.43
CA ARG A 130 10.80 11.77 -3.95
C ARG A 130 10.27 12.94 -3.11
N PHE A 131 9.05 12.80 -2.56
CA PHE A 131 8.38 13.83 -1.76
C PHE A 131 7.89 13.23 -0.45
N GLY A 132 8.14 13.93 0.67
CA GLY A 132 7.65 13.51 2.00
C GLY A 132 6.13 13.68 2.19
N TRP A 133 5.47 14.48 1.35
CA TRP A 133 4.01 14.65 1.38
C TRP A 133 3.38 14.08 0.11
N ARG A 134 2.59 13.01 0.25
CA ARG A 134 1.93 12.31 -0.85
C ARG A 134 0.45 12.16 -0.51
N GLY A 135 -0.33 13.16 -0.93
CA GLY A 135 -1.70 13.38 -0.47
C GLY A 135 -2.77 13.00 -1.48
N ALA A 136 -3.89 12.47 -0.97
CA ALA A 136 -5.15 12.38 -1.70
C ALA A 136 -6.28 12.97 -0.86
N MET A 137 -7.17 13.72 -1.50
CA MET A 137 -8.32 14.35 -0.85
C MET A 137 -9.61 13.61 -1.20
N LEU A 138 -10.44 13.39 -0.18
CA LEU A 138 -11.76 12.75 -0.33
C LEU A 138 -12.86 13.70 0.15
N ASP A 139 -13.71 14.12 -0.79
CA ASP A 139 -14.88 14.94 -0.52
C ASP A 139 -16.06 14.10 -0.04
N THR A 140 -16.35 14.19 1.25
CA THR A 140 -17.56 13.60 1.82
C THR A 140 -18.63 14.65 2.13
N GLY A 141 -18.32 15.95 1.96
CA GLY A 141 -19.23 17.07 2.18
C GLY A 141 -20.31 17.13 1.10
N ARG A 142 -19.94 17.02 -0.18
CA ARG A 142 -20.90 17.08 -1.30
C ARG A 142 -21.75 15.81 -1.38
N HIS A 143 -21.12 14.64 -1.29
CA HIS A 143 -21.80 13.34 -1.29
C HIS A 143 -21.25 12.46 -0.18
N PHE A 144 -22.15 11.89 0.62
CA PHE A 144 -21.73 11.00 1.70
C PHE A 144 -21.15 9.70 1.12
N MET A 145 -20.02 9.27 1.69
CA MET A 145 -19.42 7.98 1.40
C MET A 145 -19.54 7.06 2.62
N PRO A 146 -20.07 5.83 2.45
CA PRO A 146 -20.09 4.85 3.54
C PRO A 146 -18.68 4.56 4.08
N MET A 147 -18.58 4.27 5.38
CA MET A 147 -17.30 3.98 6.04
C MET A 147 -16.49 2.87 5.36
N ALA A 148 -17.17 1.84 4.83
CA ALA A 148 -16.52 0.76 4.09
C ALA A 148 -15.80 1.27 2.82
N ALA A 149 -16.40 2.23 2.10
CA ALA A 149 -15.79 2.83 0.93
C ALA A 149 -14.58 3.70 1.29
N ILE A 150 -14.67 4.46 2.40
CA ILE A 150 -13.56 5.29 2.90
C ILE A 150 -12.37 4.41 3.31
N LYS A 151 -12.61 3.31 4.03
CA LYS A 151 -11.55 2.34 4.40
C LYS A 151 -10.88 1.76 3.16
N LYS A 152 -11.68 1.30 2.17
CA LYS A 152 -11.15 0.78 0.90
C LYS A 152 -10.32 1.83 0.14
N PHE A 153 -10.72 3.10 0.20
CA PHE A 153 -9.94 4.19 -0.37
C PHE A 153 -8.59 4.34 0.34
N ILE A 154 -8.56 4.33 1.67
CA ILE A 154 -7.31 4.37 2.46
C ILE A 154 -6.43 3.15 2.18
N ASP A 155 -7.00 1.95 2.06
CA ASP A 155 -6.24 0.75 1.69
C ASP A 155 -5.56 0.91 0.32
N THR A 156 -6.26 1.55 -0.62
CA THR A 156 -5.72 1.85 -1.96
C THR A 156 -4.60 2.88 -1.88
N LEU A 157 -4.74 3.93 -1.06
CA LEU A 157 -3.69 4.92 -0.80
C LEU A 157 -2.44 4.26 -0.22
N ALA A 158 -2.61 3.42 0.80
CA ALA A 158 -1.54 2.70 1.46
C ALA A 158 -0.80 1.76 0.48
N PHE A 159 -1.53 1.03 -0.37
CA PHE A 159 -0.96 0.16 -1.41
C PHE A 159 -0.06 0.92 -2.39
N HIS A 160 -0.40 2.18 -2.69
CA HIS A 160 0.36 3.07 -3.57
C HIS A 160 1.31 4.02 -2.81
N LYS A 161 1.61 3.71 -1.54
CA LYS A 161 2.56 4.46 -0.69
C LYS A 161 2.18 5.93 -0.47
N MET A 162 0.91 6.30 -0.58
CA MET A 162 0.40 7.62 -0.22
C MET A 162 0.30 7.71 1.31
N ASN A 163 0.76 8.81 1.89
CA ASN A 163 0.92 8.95 3.35
C ASN A 163 0.05 10.04 3.98
N SER A 164 -0.70 10.78 3.16
CA SER A 164 -1.53 11.89 3.62
C SER A 164 -2.95 11.72 3.09
N PHE A 165 -3.92 11.61 4.01
CA PHE A 165 -5.34 11.53 3.68
C PHE A 165 -6.02 12.84 4.08
N HIS A 166 -6.33 13.68 3.10
CA HIS A 166 -7.08 14.90 3.33
C HIS A 166 -8.58 14.59 3.29
N TRP A 167 -9.17 14.46 4.48
CA TRP A 167 -10.59 14.18 4.60
C TRP A 167 -11.41 15.47 4.68
N HIS A 168 -12.12 15.79 3.61
CA HIS A 168 -12.99 16.96 3.56
C HIS A 168 -14.38 16.59 4.09
N LEU A 169 -14.66 17.07 5.30
CA LEU A 169 -15.77 16.59 6.14
C LEU A 169 -17.02 17.48 6.10
N THR A 170 -16.92 18.70 5.57
CA THR A 170 -17.98 19.69 5.68
C THR A 170 -18.02 20.59 4.47
N GLU A 171 -19.22 20.85 3.97
CA GLU A 171 -19.53 21.74 2.85
C GLU A 171 -20.93 22.32 3.00
N ASP A 172 -21.29 23.28 2.14
CA ASP A 172 -22.64 23.87 2.12
C ASP A 172 -23.74 22.80 2.04
N GLN A 173 -23.49 21.69 1.32
CA GLN A 173 -24.45 20.62 1.09
C GLN A 173 -24.40 19.51 2.15
N GLY A 174 -23.49 19.60 3.14
CA GLY A 174 -23.63 18.81 4.36
C GLY A 174 -22.41 18.72 5.27
N TRP A 175 -22.70 18.26 6.50
CA TRP A 175 -21.78 18.12 7.63
C TRP A 175 -21.66 16.66 8.07
N ARG A 176 -20.43 16.11 8.10
CA ARG A 176 -20.21 14.65 8.25
C ARG A 176 -19.59 14.19 9.57
N LEU A 177 -19.09 15.12 10.39
CA LEU A 177 -18.40 14.78 11.64
C LEU A 177 -19.30 15.00 12.87
N GLU A 178 -19.41 14.04 13.77
CA GLU A 178 -20.14 14.28 15.01
C GLU A 178 -19.39 15.26 15.92
N ILE A 179 -20.06 16.34 16.34
CA ILE A 179 -19.59 17.23 17.40
C ILE A 179 -20.57 17.17 18.57
N LYS A 180 -20.18 16.50 19.66
CA LYS A 180 -21.07 16.22 20.81
C LYS A 180 -21.76 17.47 21.39
N LYS A 181 -21.05 18.60 21.43
CA LYS A 181 -21.58 19.89 21.92
C LYS A 181 -22.62 20.50 20.97
N TYR A 182 -22.58 20.15 19.69
CA TYR A 182 -23.41 20.75 18.64
C TYR A 182 -24.14 19.68 17.82
N PRO A 183 -25.09 18.94 18.45
CA PRO A 183 -25.74 17.79 17.82
C PRO A 183 -26.54 18.15 16.56
N LYS A 184 -27.01 19.40 16.43
CA LYS A 184 -27.73 19.87 15.23
C LYS A 184 -26.88 19.80 13.95
N LEU A 185 -25.55 19.85 14.06
CA LEU A 185 -24.65 19.74 12.90
C LEU A 185 -24.85 18.42 12.15
N THR A 186 -25.00 17.30 12.84
CA THR A 186 -25.28 16.01 12.21
C THR A 186 -26.79 15.70 12.15
N GLN A 187 -27.59 16.06 13.16
CA GLN A 187 -29.04 15.78 13.13
C GLN A 187 -29.77 16.48 11.97
N ILE A 188 -29.32 17.68 11.60
CA ILE A 188 -29.89 18.49 10.52
C ILE A 188 -28.89 18.58 9.35
N GLY A 189 -27.67 19.03 9.61
CA GLY A 189 -26.68 19.34 8.55
C GLY A 189 -26.14 18.12 7.79
N SER A 190 -26.37 16.88 8.24
CA SER A 190 -25.92 15.68 7.52
C SER A 190 -26.84 15.24 6.38
N LYS A 191 -28.01 15.87 6.20
CA LYS A 191 -29.01 15.42 5.24
C LYS A 191 -29.56 16.58 4.41
N ARG A 192 -29.98 16.26 3.19
CA ARG A 192 -30.69 17.16 2.28
C ARG A 192 -31.78 16.39 1.54
N SER A 193 -32.85 17.07 1.17
CA SER A 193 -33.99 16.45 0.48
C SER A 193 -33.77 16.23 -1.01
N LYS A 194 -32.90 17.02 -1.64
CA LYS A 194 -32.60 16.96 -3.08
C LYS A 194 -31.16 17.37 -3.39
N SER A 195 -30.67 16.96 -4.56
CA SER A 195 -29.37 17.39 -5.12
C SER A 195 -29.61 18.05 -6.47
N MET A 196 -28.86 19.11 -6.77
CA MET A 196 -28.92 19.74 -8.10
C MET A 196 -28.26 18.80 -9.13
N LEU A 197 -29.01 18.39 -10.15
CA LEU A 197 -28.53 17.50 -11.22
C LEU A 197 -28.06 18.28 -12.47
N LYS A 198 -28.64 19.45 -12.71
CA LYS A 198 -28.26 20.37 -13.79
C LYS A 198 -28.29 21.78 -13.24
N TYR A 199 -27.32 22.59 -13.65
CA TYR A 199 -27.33 24.02 -13.35
C TYR A 199 -28.54 24.66 -14.05
N SER A 200 -29.41 25.28 -13.25
CA SER A 200 -30.45 26.17 -13.76
C SER A 200 -30.13 27.56 -13.20
N PRO A 201 -29.79 28.54 -14.04
CA PRO A 201 -29.75 29.91 -13.57
C PRO A 201 -31.15 30.27 -13.04
N ALA A 202 -31.19 31.03 -11.95
CA ALA A 202 -32.45 31.54 -11.43
C ALA A 202 -33.10 32.41 -12.53
N THR A 203 -34.38 32.16 -12.78
CA THR A 203 -35.26 33.08 -13.53
C THR A 203 -35.78 34.14 -12.58
#